data_AF-A0A821I8L7-F1
#
_entry.id   AF-A0A821I8L7-F1
#
_cell.length_a   1.000
_cell.length_b   1.000
_cell.length_c   1.000
_cell.angle_alpha   90.00
_cell.angle_beta   90.00
_cell.angle_gamma   90.00
#
_symmetry.space_group_name_H-M   'P 1'
#
loop_
_entity.id
_entity.type
_entity.pdbx_description
1 polymer ?
#
loop_
_entity_poly.entity_id
_entity_poly.type
_entity_poly.pdbx_seq_one_letter_code
_entity_poly.pdbx_strand_id
1 'polypeptide(L)' 'ADYPPLGRFAVRDMRQTVAVGVIKDVEKKAATSSKVTKSAAVAAKSSKK' A
#
# COMPACT_ATOMS: atom_id res chain seq x y z
N ALA A 1 -14.03 -0.44 -5.76
CA ALA A 1 -12.89 -1.11 -6.45
C ALA A 1 -11.86 -0.03 -6.77
N ASP A 2 -11.34 0.58 -5.71
CA ASP A 2 -10.89 1.98 -5.78
C ASP A 2 -9.54 2.11 -6.47
N TYR A 3 -8.78 1.01 -6.55
CA TYR A 3 -7.49 0.96 -7.23
C TYR A 3 -7.34 -0.36 -8.00
N PRO A 4 -7.89 -0.44 -9.23
CA PRO A 4 -7.77 -1.61 -10.10
C PRO A 4 -6.35 -2.14 -10.34
N PRO A 5 -5.29 -1.30 -10.46
CA PRO A 5 -3.93 -1.82 -10.68
C PRO A 5 -3.33 -2.48 -9.43
N LEU A 6 -3.72 -2.07 -8.22
CA LEU A 6 -3.19 -2.61 -6.97
C LEU A 6 -3.89 -3.91 -6.54
N GLY A 7 -5.10 -4.16 -7.05
CA GLY A 7 -5.89 -5.34 -6.70
C GLY A 7 -5.57 -6.60 -7.50
N ARG A 8 -4.70 -6.53 -8.51
CA ARG A 8 -4.36 -7.67 -9.39
C ARG A 8 -3.02 -8.26 -8.97
N PHE A 9 -2.96 -9.57 -8.80
CA PHE A 9 -1.73 -10.26 -8.42
C PHE A 9 -1.52 -11.55 -9.20
N ALA A 10 -0.26 -11.96 -9.31
CA ALA A 10 0.16 -13.22 -9.89
C ALA A 10 0.90 -14.04 -8.83
N VAL A 11 0.52 -15.31 -8.69
CA VAL A 11 1.21 -16.28 -7.85
C VAL A 11 2.27 -16.97 -8.69
N ARG A 12 3.53 -16.90 -8.24
CA ARG A 12 4.68 -17.46 -8.96
C ARG A 12 5.30 -18.59 -8.14
N ASP A 13 5.57 -19.71 -8.79
CA ASP A 13 6.48 -20.74 -8.29
C ASP A 13 7.41 -21.19 -9.43
N MET A 14 8.69 -21.37 -9.12
CA MET A 14 9.72 -21.81 -10.08
C MET A 14 9.64 -21.16 -11.49
N ARG A 15 9.69 -19.83 -11.56
CA ARG A 15 9.58 -19.02 -12.80
C ARG A 15 8.25 -19.15 -13.56
N GLN A 16 7.31 -19.96 -13.09
CA GLN A 16 6.00 -20.17 -13.70
C GLN A 16 4.91 -19.47 -12.88
N THR A 17 3.80 -19.10 -13.53
CA THR A 17 2.63 -18.53 -12.86
C THR A 17 1.66 -19.65 -12.52
N VAL A 18 1.47 -19.90 -11.22
CA VAL A 18 0.59 -20.98 -10.73
C VAL A 18 -0.86 -20.52 -10.64
N ALA A 19 -1.10 -19.24 -10.35
CA ALA A 19 -2.44 -18.67 -10.28
C ALA A 19 -2.44 -17.15 -10.54
N VAL A 20 -3.61 -16.61 -10.86
CA VAL A 20 -3.90 -15.17 -10.95
C VAL A 20 -5.12 -14.84 -10.10
N GLY A 21 -5.14 -13.67 -9.47
CA GLY A 21 -6.23 -13.29 -8.57
C GLY A 21 -6.50 -11.79 -8.51
N VAL A 22 -7.71 -11.46 -8.04
CA VAL A 22 -8.16 -10.10 -7.76
C VAL A 22 -8.58 -10.00 -6.30
N ILE A 23 -8.11 -8.96 -5.61
CA ILE A 23 -8.40 -8.70 -4.19
C ILE A 23 -9.82 -8.14 -4.05
N LYS A 24 -10.63 -8.76 -3.18
CA LYS A 24 -12.03 -8.34 -2.91
C LYS A 24 -12.16 -7.40 -1.72
N ASP A 25 -11.43 -7.67 -0.64
CA ASP A 25 -11.41 -6.84 0.56
C ASP A 25 -10.00 -6.86 1.19
N VAL A 26 -9.68 -5.81 1.95
CA VAL A 26 -8.38 -5.63 2.61
C VAL A 26 -8.59 -5.09 4.03
N GLU A 27 -8.20 -5.88 5.02
CA GLU A 27 -8.09 -5.41 6.40
C GLU A 27 -6.83 -4.56 6.55
N LYS A 28 -7.02 -3.25 6.79
CA LYS A 28 -5.90 -2.31 6.93
C LYS A 28 -5.29 -2.41 8.32
N LYS A 29 -3.99 -2.67 8.39
CA LYS A 29 -3.25 -2.60 9.65
C LYS A 29 -3.32 -1.17 10.22
N ALA A 30 -3.50 -1.07 11.53
CA ALA A 30 -3.40 0.20 12.25
C ALA A 30 -2.09 0.92 11.90
N ALA A 31 -2.18 2.23 11.66
CA ALA A 31 -1.04 3.05 11.27
C ALA A 31 -0.02 3.10 12.43
N THR A 32 0.99 2.24 12.36
CA THR A 32 2.16 2.34 13.24
C THR A 32 3.03 3.51 12.76
N SER A 33 3.55 4.31 13.69
CA SER A 33 4.42 5.44 13.36
C SER A 33 5.58 5.00 12.47
N SER A 34 5.53 5.40 11.20
CA SER A 34 6.60 5.17 10.25
C SER A 34 7.67 6.26 10.40
N LYS A 35 8.87 6.00 9.89
CA LYS A 35 9.97 6.98 9.93
C LYS A 35 9.60 8.20 9.09
N VAL A 36 9.30 9.31 9.76
CA VAL A 36 8.95 10.59 9.10
C VAL A 36 10.24 11.34 8.76
N THR A 37 10.34 11.85 7.53
CA THR A 37 11.47 12.70 7.12
C THR A 37 11.33 14.09 7.72
N LYS A 38 12.45 14.78 7.97
CA LYS A 38 12.45 16.13 8.55
C LYS A 38 11.58 17.10 7.74
N SER A 39 11.63 17.02 6.42
CA SER A 39 10.82 17.84 5.51
C SER A 39 9.32 17.57 5.65
N ALA A 40 8.91 16.30 5.78
CA ALA A 40 7.50 15.95 5.98
C ALA A 40 6.96 16.46 7.32
N ALA A 41 7.76 16.42 8.38
CA ALA A 41 7.39 16.96 9.69
C ALA A 41 7.23 18.50 9.67
N VAL A 42 8.03 19.20 8.87
CA VAL A 42 7.91 20.67 8.68
C VAL A 42 6.65 21.00 7.88
N ALA A 43 6.39 20.29 6.77
CA ALA A 43 5.20 20.49 5.94
C ALA A 43 3.88 20.16 6.66
N ALA A 44 3.87 19.13 7.50
CA ALA A 44 2.71 18.79 8.33
C ALA A 44 2.42 19.87 9.41
N LYS A 45 3.45 20.60 9.87
CA LYS A 45 3.26 21.72 10.80
C LYS A 45 2.81 23.00 10.09
N SER A 46 3.28 23.26 8.87
CA SER A 46 2.90 24.46 8.12
C SER A 46 1.48 24.38 7.53
N SER A 47 0.99 23.19 7.21
CA SER A 47 -0.38 22.96 6.72
C SER A 47 -1.45 23.01 7.82
N LYS A 48 -1.05 23.11 9.10
CA LYS A 48 -1.95 23.23 10.26
C LYS A 48 -2.12 24.68 10.75
N LYS A 49 -1.49 25.66 10.06
CA LYS A 49 -1.69 27.10 10.25
C LYS A 49 -2.60 27.61 9.14
#